data_AF-A0AAW0ABE8-F1
#
_entry.id   AF-A0AAW0ABE8-F1
#
_cell.length_a   1.000
_cell.length_b   1.000
_cell.length_c   1.000
_cell.angle_alpha   90.00
_cell.angle_beta   90.00
_cell.angle_gamma   90.00
#
_symmetry.space_group_name_H-M   'P 1'
#
loop_
_entity.id
_entity.type
_entity.pdbx_description
1 polymer ?
#
loop_
_entity_poly.entity_id
_entity_poly.type
_entity_poly.pdbx_seq_one_letter_code
_entity_poly.pdbx_strand_id
1 'polypeptide(L)'
;GGKRKRSSKAPGKKVLPTLDFADSESLPYTPPEEHFHISLCRNFHCNIPTWLAQHVGDPAVKDFVPKLREHLLGRLLHPNWSGDGHEFTSAERSKILIVSNRLYRHKVMRVNYTSYDIRRGQDSMNPRTHADIMTLAPDDDDERPDRHPFSYARIIGIFHVDVLHNVPGASTVPVSIPFLWVRHFRLDPTFKGGFKRKRLHRLEFLPESDDAAFGFLDPNEVIRGAHLIPAFAHGTTEPVAYQSLGRHEKEMEDWKYQYVNL
;
A
#
# COMPACT_ATOMS: atom_id res chain seq x y z
N GLY A 1 39.07 41.83 -6.37
CA GLY A 1 38.69 40.40 -6.30
C GLY A 1 37.24 40.26 -5.89
N GLY A 2 36.35 40.01 -6.85
CA GLY A 2 34.92 39.84 -6.59
C GLY A 2 34.60 38.43 -6.09
N LYS A 3 34.19 38.30 -4.82
CA LYS A 3 33.71 37.04 -4.25
C LYS A 3 32.38 36.66 -4.93
N ARG A 4 32.42 35.64 -5.79
CA ARG A 4 31.26 34.98 -6.39
C ARG A 4 30.45 34.30 -5.28
N LYS A 5 29.30 34.87 -4.90
CA LYS A 5 28.30 34.19 -4.05
C LYS A 5 27.87 32.91 -4.78
N ARG A 6 28.19 31.74 -4.21
CA ARG A 6 27.58 30.47 -4.59
C ARG A 6 26.09 30.57 -4.26
N SER A 7 25.22 30.55 -5.28
CA SER A 7 23.79 30.38 -5.06
C SER A 7 23.57 28.99 -4.48
N SER A 8 23.00 28.89 -3.28
CA SER A 8 22.47 27.63 -2.79
C SER A 8 21.38 27.16 -3.76
N LYS A 9 21.58 25.99 -4.38
CA LYS A 9 20.50 25.29 -5.09
C LYS A 9 19.40 25.05 -4.06
N ALA A 10 18.18 25.50 -4.37
CA ALA A 10 17.00 25.08 -3.62
C ALA A 10 16.97 23.55 -3.55
N PRO A 11 16.62 22.93 -2.41
CA PRO A 11 16.49 21.48 -2.34
C PRO A 11 15.49 21.04 -3.41
N GLY A 12 15.89 20.07 -4.24
CA GLY A 12 15.00 19.53 -5.27
C GLY A 12 13.69 19.03 -4.64
N LYS A 13 12.57 19.23 -5.32
CA LYS A 13 11.25 18.75 -4.87
C LYS A 13 11.33 17.24 -4.60
N LYS A 14 11.01 16.82 -3.37
CA LYS A 14 10.97 15.39 -3.00
C LYS A 14 9.94 14.68 -3.87
N VAL A 15 10.30 13.49 -4.36
CA VAL A 15 9.41 12.70 -5.22
C VAL A 15 8.43 11.94 -4.33
N LEU A 16 7.13 12.27 -4.43
CA LEU A 16 6.09 11.58 -3.67
C LEU A 16 5.73 10.21 -4.29
N PRO A 17 5.19 9.28 -3.48
CA PRO A 17 4.67 8.00 -3.97
C PRO A 17 3.44 8.18 -4.88
N THR A 18 2.70 9.27 -4.70
CA THR A 18 1.49 9.60 -5.45
C THR A 18 1.79 10.47 -6.68
N LEU A 19 0.88 10.42 -7.66
CA LEU A 19 0.90 11.29 -8.83
C LEU A 19 -0.04 12.49 -8.66
N ASP A 20 0.25 13.56 -9.40
CA ASP A 20 -0.64 14.72 -9.42
C ASP A 20 -1.94 14.38 -10.18
N PHE A 21 -3.02 15.08 -9.85
CA PHE A 21 -4.25 14.93 -10.62
C PHE A 21 -4.08 15.43 -12.07
N ALA A 22 -3.23 16.44 -12.28
CA ALA A 22 -2.91 16.99 -13.59
C ALA A 22 -2.06 16.04 -14.47
N ASP A 23 -1.41 15.05 -13.87
CA ASP A 23 -0.61 14.09 -14.62
C ASP A 23 -1.53 13.18 -15.46
N SER A 24 -1.27 13.17 -16.77
CA SER A 24 -2.04 12.37 -17.73
C SER A 24 -1.57 10.91 -17.71
N GLU A 25 -2.31 10.08 -16.98
CA GLU A 25 -2.19 8.63 -17.01
C GLU A 25 -3.52 8.02 -17.44
N SER A 26 -3.56 7.46 -18.65
CA SER A 26 -4.78 6.83 -19.18
C SER A 26 -5.02 5.48 -18.53
N LEU A 27 -6.19 5.31 -17.91
CA LEU A 27 -6.68 4.01 -17.47
C LEU A 27 -7.97 3.68 -18.24
N PRO A 28 -7.88 2.87 -19.33
CA PRO A 28 -9.03 2.55 -20.16
C PRO A 28 -10.08 1.75 -19.37
N TYR A 29 -11.22 1.49 -20.01
CA TYR A 29 -12.28 0.69 -19.40
C TYR A 29 -11.73 -0.66 -18.94
N THR A 30 -12.07 -1.06 -17.71
CA THR A 30 -11.70 -2.37 -17.16
C THR A 30 -12.78 -3.37 -17.53
N PRO A 31 -12.46 -4.46 -18.25
CA PRO A 31 -13.40 -5.55 -18.46
C PRO A 31 -13.92 -6.07 -17.11
N PRO A 32 -15.22 -6.35 -16.99
CA PRO A 32 -15.78 -6.73 -15.71
C PRO A 32 -15.41 -8.16 -15.26
N GLU A 33 -14.71 -8.94 -16.09
CA GLU A 33 -14.09 -10.23 -15.77
C GLU A 33 -12.75 -10.09 -15.04
N GLU A 34 -12.05 -8.98 -15.26
CA GLU A 34 -10.79 -8.68 -14.58
C GLU A 34 -11.08 -8.28 -13.15
N HIS A 35 -10.36 -8.84 -12.18
CA HIS A 35 -10.59 -8.50 -10.78
C HIS A 35 -10.11 -7.08 -10.46
N PHE A 36 -8.95 -6.68 -10.98
CA PHE A 36 -8.42 -5.33 -10.82
C PHE A 36 -7.80 -4.80 -12.12
N HIS A 37 -7.58 -3.48 -12.17
CA HIS A 37 -6.89 -2.82 -13.28
C HIS A 37 -6.08 -1.64 -12.78
N ILE A 38 -4.79 -1.66 -13.12
CA ILE A 38 -3.80 -0.61 -12.90
C ILE A 38 -3.16 -0.30 -14.25
N SER A 39 -2.79 0.96 -14.46
CA SER A 39 -2.12 1.39 -15.68
C SER A 39 -0.76 0.72 -15.83
N LEU A 40 -0.40 0.37 -17.07
CA LEU A 40 0.94 -0.13 -17.43
C LEU A 40 1.88 0.99 -17.90
N CYS A 41 1.49 2.25 -17.69
CA CYS A 41 2.29 3.41 -18.09
C CYS A 41 3.66 3.40 -17.42
N ARG A 42 4.72 3.62 -18.21
CA ARG A 42 6.11 3.65 -17.74
C ARG A 42 6.68 5.06 -17.62
N ASN A 43 5.87 6.08 -17.90
CA ASN A 43 6.30 7.48 -17.94
C ASN A 43 6.66 8.01 -16.55
N PHE A 44 5.97 7.53 -15.51
CA PHE A 44 6.13 8.01 -14.14
C PHE A 44 6.94 7.04 -13.30
N HIS A 45 8.26 6.99 -13.52
CA HIS A 45 9.15 6.15 -12.73
C HIS A 45 10.03 6.96 -11.77
N CYS A 46 10.46 6.32 -10.69
CA CYS A 46 11.57 6.80 -9.87
C CYS A 46 12.60 5.68 -9.67
N ASN A 47 13.84 6.06 -9.40
CA ASN A 47 14.89 5.10 -9.03
C ASN A 47 14.79 4.80 -7.54
N ILE A 48 14.64 3.52 -7.17
CA ILE A 48 14.35 3.09 -5.79
C ILE A 48 15.42 3.59 -4.80
N PRO A 49 16.74 3.34 -4.98
CA PRO A 49 17.76 3.85 -4.05
C PRO A 49 17.73 5.37 -3.88
N THR A 50 17.59 6.11 -5.00
CA THR A 50 17.53 7.58 -4.97
C THR A 50 16.29 8.08 -4.24
N TRP A 51 15.15 7.42 -4.46
CA TRP A 51 13.88 7.77 -3.82
C TRP A 51 13.91 7.51 -2.31
N LEU A 52 14.46 6.38 -1.89
CA LEU A 52 14.63 6.06 -0.46
C LEU A 52 15.60 7.04 0.22
N ALA A 53 16.67 7.44 -0.46
CA ALA A 53 17.62 8.43 0.05
C ALA A 53 16.97 9.82 0.31
N GLN A 54 15.88 10.17 -0.38
CA GLN A 54 15.14 11.42 -0.15
C GLN A 54 14.23 11.37 1.09
N HIS A 55 13.92 10.17 1.56
CA HIS A 55 12.96 9.90 2.64
C HIS A 55 13.61 9.19 3.84
N VAL A 56 14.93 9.31 3.99
CA VAL A 56 15.65 8.77 5.14
C VAL A 56 15.07 9.34 6.43
N GLY A 57 14.82 8.45 7.40
CA GLY A 57 14.25 8.79 8.70
C GLY A 57 12.73 8.69 8.79
N ASP A 58 12.03 8.49 7.66
CA ASP A 58 10.60 8.19 7.66
C ASP A 58 10.36 6.72 8.05
N PRO A 59 9.53 6.42 9.07
CA PRO A 59 9.23 5.04 9.45
C PRO A 59 8.61 4.22 8.33
N ALA A 60 7.90 4.86 7.40
CA ALA A 60 7.24 4.15 6.30
C ALA A 60 8.26 3.46 5.37
N VAL A 61 9.45 4.04 5.17
CA VAL A 61 10.47 3.48 4.27
C VAL A 61 11.44 2.52 4.96
N LYS A 62 11.24 2.26 6.26
CA LYS A 62 12.05 1.29 7.01
C LYS A 62 11.91 -0.09 6.37
N ASP A 63 13.04 -0.72 6.08
CA ASP A 63 13.12 -2.06 5.47
C ASP A 63 12.35 -2.21 4.14
N PHE A 64 12.15 -1.11 3.40
CA PHE A 64 11.36 -1.09 2.17
C PHE A 64 11.85 -2.10 1.13
N VAL A 65 13.16 -2.14 0.83
CA VAL A 65 13.70 -3.04 -0.22
C VAL A 65 13.64 -4.52 0.18
N PRO A 66 14.05 -4.92 1.41
CA PRO A 66 13.83 -6.28 1.89
C PRO A 66 12.37 -6.72 1.80
N LYS A 67 11.43 -5.93 2.34
CA LYS A 67 9.98 -6.22 2.31
C LYS A 67 9.44 -6.29 0.88
N LEU A 68 9.92 -5.41 -0.02
CA LEU A 68 9.51 -5.44 -1.42
C LEU A 68 9.97 -6.72 -2.11
N ARG A 69 11.23 -7.14 -1.89
CA ARG A 69 11.76 -8.38 -2.46
C ARG A 69 11.05 -9.61 -1.91
N GLU A 70 10.73 -9.62 -0.63
CA GLU A 70 9.89 -10.65 0.01
C GLU A 70 8.56 -10.79 -0.75
N HIS A 71 7.83 -9.68 -0.86
CA HIS A 71 6.54 -9.63 -1.53
C HIS A 71 6.64 -10.09 -3.00
N LEU A 72 7.59 -9.56 -3.77
CA LEU A 72 7.78 -9.92 -5.18
C LEU A 72 8.15 -11.40 -5.35
N LEU A 73 9.00 -11.94 -4.47
CA LEU A 73 9.37 -13.36 -4.51
C LEU A 73 8.18 -14.25 -4.19
N GLY A 74 7.40 -13.90 -3.17
CA GLY A 74 6.14 -14.57 -2.82
C GLY A 74 5.18 -14.59 -4.01
N ARG A 75 4.98 -13.47 -4.70
CA ARG A 75 4.11 -13.40 -5.88
C ARG A 75 4.60 -14.22 -7.06
N LEU A 76 5.91 -14.32 -7.25
CA LEU A 76 6.50 -15.13 -8.33
C LEU A 76 6.39 -16.63 -8.07
N LEU A 77 6.57 -17.06 -6.81
CA LEU A 77 6.56 -18.48 -6.44
C LEU A 77 5.16 -19.00 -6.12
N HIS A 78 4.33 -18.17 -5.49
CA HIS A 78 3.01 -18.52 -5.00
C HIS A 78 1.98 -17.42 -5.35
N PRO A 79 1.54 -17.31 -6.62
CA PRO A 79 0.67 -16.20 -7.07
C PRO A 79 -0.65 -16.06 -6.30
N ASN A 80 -1.17 -17.17 -5.76
CA ASN A 80 -2.48 -17.23 -5.09
C ASN A 80 -2.37 -17.24 -3.56
N TRP A 81 -1.17 -17.02 -3.01
CA TRP A 81 -0.93 -17.12 -1.57
C TRP A 81 -0.25 -15.87 -1.05
N SER A 82 -0.66 -15.47 0.16
CA SER A 82 -0.09 -14.34 0.89
C SER A 82 0.55 -14.87 2.16
N GLY A 83 1.80 -14.50 2.34
CA GLY A 83 2.59 -14.87 3.50
C GLY A 83 2.49 -13.90 4.68
N ASP A 84 3.13 -14.27 5.79
CA ASP A 84 3.40 -13.44 6.95
C ASP A 84 4.55 -12.43 6.72
N GLY A 85 5.31 -12.57 5.63
CA GLY A 85 6.38 -11.66 5.24
C GLY A 85 7.77 -12.04 5.75
N HIS A 86 7.93 -13.26 6.26
CA HIS A 86 9.18 -13.81 6.76
C HIS A 86 9.53 -15.19 6.19
N GLU A 87 8.91 -15.59 5.09
CA GLU A 87 9.09 -16.89 4.46
C GLU A 87 10.48 -17.10 3.88
N PHE A 88 11.08 -16.04 3.36
CA PHE A 88 12.27 -16.14 2.53
C PHE A 88 13.52 -15.61 3.23
N THR A 89 14.60 -16.37 3.07
CA THR A 89 15.91 -15.95 3.54
C THR A 89 16.42 -14.73 2.76
N SER A 90 17.36 -13.98 3.36
CA SER A 90 18.00 -12.85 2.67
C SER A 90 18.74 -13.28 1.39
N ALA A 91 19.23 -14.52 1.33
CA ALA A 91 19.87 -15.08 0.15
C ALA A 91 18.88 -15.43 -0.97
N GLU A 92 17.63 -15.74 -0.65
CA GLU A 92 16.58 -15.96 -1.64
C GLU A 92 16.05 -14.65 -2.17
N ARG A 93 15.77 -13.69 -1.29
CA ARG A 93 15.35 -12.33 -1.67
C ARG A 93 16.34 -11.63 -2.60
N SER A 94 17.64 -11.86 -2.42
CA SER A 94 18.68 -11.23 -3.25
C SER A 94 18.67 -11.72 -4.70
N LYS A 95 18.03 -12.86 -4.99
CA LYS A 95 17.84 -13.40 -6.35
C LYS A 95 16.80 -12.60 -7.14
N ILE A 96 15.99 -11.79 -6.49
CA ILE A 96 15.04 -10.88 -7.14
C ILE A 96 15.76 -9.61 -7.61
N LEU A 97 15.82 -9.46 -8.93
CA LEU A 97 16.39 -8.30 -9.60
C LEU A 97 15.28 -7.39 -10.13
N ILE A 98 15.21 -6.16 -9.61
CA ILE A 98 14.33 -5.12 -10.13
C ILE A 98 15.04 -4.44 -11.30
N VAL A 99 14.45 -4.52 -12.50
CA VAL A 99 15.07 -4.00 -13.72
C VAL A 99 15.30 -2.49 -13.60
N SER A 100 16.55 -2.09 -13.80
CA SER A 100 17.01 -0.70 -13.69
C SER A 100 16.73 -0.03 -12.33
N ASN A 101 16.40 -0.78 -11.28
CA ASN A 101 15.93 -0.26 -9.99
C ASN A 101 14.78 0.75 -10.15
N ARG A 102 13.91 0.55 -11.14
CA ARG A 102 12.80 1.48 -11.46
C ARG A 102 11.53 1.03 -10.77
N LEU A 103 10.92 1.97 -10.05
CA LEU A 103 9.58 1.88 -9.49
C LEU A 103 8.64 2.74 -10.34
N TYR A 104 7.69 2.11 -11.03
CA TYR A 104 6.67 2.81 -11.80
C TYR A 104 5.48 3.12 -10.90
N ARG A 105 4.99 4.35 -10.95
CA ARG A 105 3.97 4.87 -10.03
C ARG A 105 2.67 5.10 -10.79
N HIS A 106 1.56 4.83 -10.13
CA HIS A 106 0.23 4.94 -10.71
C HIS A 106 -0.69 5.78 -9.84
N LYS A 107 -1.64 6.41 -10.51
CA LYS A 107 -2.63 7.29 -9.90
C LYS A 107 -3.82 6.55 -9.31
N VAL A 108 -4.30 5.52 -10.00
CA VAL A 108 -5.58 4.86 -9.72
C VAL A 108 -5.46 3.35 -9.89
N MET A 109 -6.11 2.63 -8.99
CA MET A 109 -6.44 1.21 -9.14
C MET A 109 -7.97 1.08 -9.17
N ARG A 110 -8.49 0.28 -10.09
CA ARG A 110 -9.90 -0.12 -10.11
C ARG A 110 -10.02 -1.57 -9.69
N VAL A 111 -10.99 -1.88 -8.83
CA VAL A 111 -11.33 -3.27 -8.46
C VAL A 111 -12.79 -3.52 -8.79
N ASN A 112 -13.03 -4.60 -9.52
CA ASN A 112 -14.36 -5.10 -9.80
C ASN A 112 -14.76 -6.09 -8.70
N TYR A 113 -15.95 -5.90 -8.15
CA TYR A 113 -16.50 -6.76 -7.12
C TYR A 113 -17.93 -7.14 -7.45
N THR A 114 -18.38 -8.27 -6.90
CA THR A 114 -19.78 -8.67 -6.98
C THR A 114 -20.48 -8.17 -5.73
N SER A 115 -21.46 -7.30 -5.92
CA SER A 115 -22.32 -6.80 -4.86
C SER A 115 -23.34 -7.86 -4.43
N TYR A 116 -23.98 -7.64 -3.27
CA TYR A 116 -24.90 -8.61 -2.66
C TYR A 116 -26.09 -8.99 -3.55
N ASP A 117 -26.56 -8.08 -4.40
CA ASP A 117 -27.65 -8.34 -5.37
C ASP A 117 -27.14 -8.98 -6.69
N ILE A 118 -25.93 -9.56 -6.67
CA ILE A 118 -25.27 -10.25 -7.79
C ILE A 118 -25.00 -9.30 -8.96
N ARG A 119 -24.91 -8.00 -8.70
CA ARG A 119 -24.48 -7.01 -9.70
C ARG A 119 -22.98 -6.79 -9.62
N ARG A 120 -22.36 -6.55 -10.78
CA ARG A 120 -20.96 -6.12 -10.85
C ARG A 120 -20.86 -4.64 -10.49
N GLY A 121 -20.08 -4.35 -9.45
CA GLY A 121 -19.66 -3.02 -9.04
C GLY A 121 -18.19 -2.80 -9.35
N GLN A 122 -17.77 -1.54 -9.36
CA GLN A 122 -16.37 -1.16 -9.52
C GLN A 122 -16.03 -0.04 -8.56
N ASP A 123 -15.00 -0.27 -7.74
CA ASP A 123 -14.43 0.76 -6.88
C ASP A 123 -13.17 1.33 -7.53
N SER A 124 -12.99 2.64 -7.43
CA SER A 124 -11.81 3.35 -7.92
C SER A 124 -11.04 3.92 -6.73
N MET A 125 -9.89 3.34 -6.44
CA MET A 125 -9.03 3.75 -5.33
C MET A 125 -7.91 4.67 -5.81
N ASN A 126 -7.68 5.72 -5.04
CA ASN A 126 -6.62 6.70 -5.27
C ASN A 126 -6.00 7.02 -3.90
N PRO A 127 -4.67 6.85 -3.73
CA PRO A 127 -3.99 7.11 -2.46
C PRO A 127 -4.23 8.52 -1.87
N ARG A 128 -4.66 9.49 -2.69
CA ARG A 128 -4.93 10.88 -2.25
C ARG A 128 -6.32 11.10 -1.70
N THR A 129 -7.34 10.34 -2.09
CA THR A 129 -8.74 10.65 -1.79
C THR A 129 -9.57 9.45 -1.32
N HIS A 130 -9.33 8.27 -1.89
CA HIS A 130 -10.06 7.03 -1.58
C HIS A 130 -9.04 5.91 -1.45
N ALA A 131 -8.23 6.01 -0.39
CA ALA A 131 -7.06 5.17 -0.19
C ALA A 131 -7.33 3.93 0.68
N ASP A 132 -8.44 3.92 1.41
CA ASP A 132 -8.75 2.85 2.35
C ASP A 132 -9.35 1.65 1.60
N ILE A 133 -8.83 0.47 1.91
CA ILE A 133 -9.17 -0.80 1.26
C ILE A 133 -9.47 -1.87 2.30
N MET A 134 -10.22 -2.89 1.88
CA MET A 134 -10.42 -4.09 2.67
C MET A 134 -9.93 -5.34 1.94
N THR A 135 -9.31 -6.23 2.71
CA THR A 135 -8.85 -7.56 2.29
C THR A 135 -9.48 -8.61 3.19
N LEU A 136 -9.32 -9.89 2.85
CA LEU A 136 -9.65 -10.95 3.81
C LEU A 136 -8.69 -10.86 5.00
N ALA A 137 -9.22 -11.09 6.20
CA ALA A 137 -8.37 -11.31 7.35
C ALA A 137 -7.63 -12.65 7.17
N PRO A 138 -6.37 -12.78 7.62
CA PRO A 138 -5.67 -14.06 7.62
C PRO A 138 -6.51 -15.14 8.31
N ASP A 139 -6.46 -16.37 7.81
CA ASP A 139 -7.02 -17.52 8.51
C ASP A 139 -6.14 -17.80 9.74
N ASP A 140 -6.64 -17.49 10.93
CA ASP A 140 -6.05 -18.01 12.16
C ASP A 140 -6.82 -19.28 12.52
N ASP A 141 -6.13 -20.33 12.97
CA ASP A 141 -6.71 -21.61 13.44
C ASP A 141 -7.75 -21.47 14.59
N ASP A 142 -7.93 -20.25 15.11
CA ASP A 142 -8.94 -19.88 16.10
C ASP A 142 -10.33 -19.71 15.44
N GLU A 143 -11.07 -20.81 15.27
CA GLU A 143 -12.47 -20.85 14.80
C GLU A 143 -13.44 -20.16 15.79
N ARG A 144 -13.37 -18.84 15.91
CA ARG A 144 -14.34 -18.07 16.70
C ARG A 144 -15.49 -17.62 15.81
N PRO A 145 -16.76 -17.96 16.13
CA PRO A 145 -17.92 -17.62 15.31
C PRO A 145 -18.22 -16.11 15.22
N ASP A 146 -17.56 -15.29 16.03
CA ASP A 146 -17.69 -13.82 16.05
C ASP A 146 -16.44 -13.09 15.50
N ARG A 147 -15.54 -13.81 14.79
CA ARG A 147 -14.34 -13.22 14.19
C ARG A 147 -14.73 -12.26 13.08
N HIS A 148 -14.09 -11.09 13.06
CA HIS A 148 -14.27 -10.13 11.99
C HIS A 148 -13.54 -10.64 10.73
N PRO A 149 -14.22 -10.79 9.57
CA PRO A 149 -13.66 -11.51 8.43
C PRO A 149 -12.70 -10.68 7.56
N PHE A 150 -12.54 -9.39 7.86
CA PHE A 150 -11.79 -8.46 7.01
C PHE A 150 -10.60 -7.82 7.73
N SER A 151 -9.56 -7.56 6.96
CA SER A 151 -8.46 -6.67 7.32
C SER A 151 -8.58 -5.37 6.52
N TYR A 152 -7.97 -4.30 7.03
CA TYR A 152 -8.03 -2.99 6.40
C TYR A 152 -6.64 -2.38 6.28
N ALA A 153 -6.43 -1.63 5.21
CA ALA A 153 -5.21 -0.87 5.00
C ALA A 153 -5.51 0.44 4.27
N ARG A 154 -4.59 1.39 4.37
CA ARG A 154 -4.59 2.64 3.62
C ARG A 154 -3.47 2.59 2.59
N ILE A 155 -3.82 2.76 1.32
CA ILE A 155 -2.86 2.83 0.22
C ILE A 155 -2.02 4.10 0.35
N ILE A 156 -0.70 3.94 0.41
CA ILE A 156 0.28 5.03 0.34
C ILE A 156 0.69 5.28 -1.11
N GLY A 157 0.86 4.21 -1.89
CA GLY A 157 1.22 4.28 -3.30
C GLY A 157 0.81 3.04 -4.06
N ILE A 158 0.52 3.22 -5.35
CA ILE A 158 0.20 2.16 -6.30
C ILE A 158 1.37 2.08 -7.25
N PHE A 159 1.97 0.90 -7.39
CA PHE A 159 3.19 0.73 -8.15
C PHE A 159 3.15 -0.50 -9.05
N HIS A 160 4.03 -0.53 -10.04
CA HIS A 160 4.55 -1.78 -10.57
C HIS A 160 6.07 -1.71 -10.73
N VAL A 161 6.70 -2.88 -10.80
CA VAL A 161 8.12 -3.04 -11.12
C VAL A 161 8.29 -4.14 -12.15
N ASP A 162 9.33 -4.02 -12.97
CA ASP A 162 9.79 -5.10 -13.84
C ASP A 162 10.79 -5.97 -13.06
N VAL A 163 10.55 -7.28 -12.98
CA VAL A 163 11.32 -8.21 -12.15
C VAL A 163 11.92 -9.32 -12.99
N LEU A 164 13.15 -9.70 -12.65
CA LEU A 164 13.81 -10.92 -13.09
C LEU A 164 14.15 -11.78 -11.87
N HIS A 165 13.84 -13.08 -11.97
CA HIS A 165 14.23 -14.06 -10.97
C HIS A 165 15.57 -14.69 -11.38
N ASN A 166 16.65 -14.30 -10.72
CA ASN A 166 18.02 -14.75 -11.06
C ASN A 166 18.33 -16.12 -10.46
N VAL A 167 17.69 -17.17 -11.00
CA VAL A 167 17.98 -18.57 -10.67
C VAL A 167 18.34 -19.37 -11.93
N PRO A 168 19.15 -20.43 -11.80
CA PRO A 168 19.48 -21.29 -12.94
C PRO A 168 18.21 -21.82 -13.63
N GLY A 169 18.12 -21.63 -14.95
CA GLY A 169 16.97 -22.06 -15.75
C GLY A 169 15.76 -21.12 -15.73
N ALA A 170 15.82 -19.98 -15.03
CA ALA A 170 14.76 -18.98 -15.09
C ALA A 170 14.73 -18.21 -16.42
N SER A 171 13.56 -17.70 -16.75
CA SER A 171 13.36 -16.79 -17.89
C SER A 171 14.18 -15.51 -17.73
N THR A 172 14.79 -15.05 -18.82
CA THR A 172 15.45 -13.75 -18.92
C THR A 172 14.51 -12.62 -19.32
N VAL A 173 13.23 -12.93 -19.55
CA VAL A 173 12.19 -11.95 -19.88
C VAL A 173 11.65 -11.34 -18.58
N PRO A 174 11.73 -10.02 -18.39
CA PRO A 174 11.18 -9.38 -17.21
C PRO A 174 9.65 -9.55 -17.11
N VAL A 175 9.17 -9.76 -15.89
CA VAL A 175 7.75 -9.80 -15.56
C VAL A 175 7.37 -8.51 -14.84
N SER A 176 6.36 -7.80 -15.34
CA SER A 176 5.81 -6.62 -14.66
C SER A 176 4.85 -7.07 -13.55
N ILE A 177 5.16 -6.73 -12.30
CA ILE A 177 4.35 -7.09 -11.13
C ILE A 177 3.79 -5.82 -10.51
N PRO A 178 2.46 -5.61 -10.51
CA PRO A 178 1.82 -4.55 -9.77
C PRO A 178 1.73 -4.89 -8.29
N PHE A 179 1.84 -3.88 -7.43
CA PHE A 179 1.68 -4.03 -5.99
C PHE A 179 1.25 -2.71 -5.36
N LEU A 180 0.66 -2.81 -4.17
CA LEU A 180 0.26 -1.67 -3.35
C LEU A 180 1.23 -1.54 -2.20
N TRP A 181 1.69 -0.33 -1.93
CA TRP A 181 2.37 -0.01 -0.68
C TRP A 181 1.37 0.61 0.28
N VAL A 182 1.22 0.02 1.46
CA VAL A 182 0.09 0.33 2.36
C VAL A 182 0.53 0.54 3.81
N ARG A 183 -0.34 1.21 4.56
CA ARG A 183 -0.31 1.31 6.02
C ARG A 183 -1.47 0.52 6.61
N HIS A 184 -1.20 -0.43 7.49
CA HIS A 184 -2.22 -1.34 8.02
C HIS A 184 -2.99 -0.76 9.19
N PHE A 185 -4.28 -1.09 9.25
CA PHE A 185 -5.11 -0.90 10.44
C PHE A 185 -5.20 -2.21 11.23
N ARG A 186 -5.53 -2.09 12.51
CA ARG A 186 -6.04 -3.20 13.32
C ARG A 186 -7.39 -2.84 13.92
N LEU A 187 -8.16 -3.88 14.28
CA LEU A 187 -9.33 -3.70 15.13
C LEU A 187 -8.89 -3.21 16.51
N ASP A 188 -9.65 -2.26 17.06
CA ASP A 188 -9.45 -1.80 18.44
C ASP A 188 -9.76 -2.96 19.41
N PRO A 189 -8.75 -3.51 20.10
CA PRO A 189 -8.93 -4.67 20.97
C PRO A 189 -9.82 -4.37 22.18
N THR A 190 -9.99 -3.09 22.52
CA THR A 190 -10.82 -2.64 23.66
C THR A 190 -12.29 -2.45 23.27
N PHE A 191 -12.61 -2.47 21.98
CA PHE A 191 -13.93 -2.16 21.47
C PHE A 191 -14.60 -3.36 20.80
N LYS A 192 -15.78 -3.71 21.31
CA LYS A 192 -16.59 -4.78 20.72
C LYS A 192 -17.62 -4.19 19.76
N GLY A 193 -17.33 -4.26 18.47
CA GLY A 193 -18.25 -3.96 17.37
C GLY A 193 -19.10 -5.18 16.95
N GLY A 194 -19.89 -5.01 15.90
CA GLY A 194 -20.61 -6.08 15.21
C GLY A 194 -22.13 -6.00 15.33
N PHE A 195 -22.79 -6.80 14.49
CA PHE A 195 -24.25 -6.80 14.32
C PHE A 195 -25.01 -7.07 15.64
N LYS A 196 -24.57 -8.07 16.42
CA LYS A 196 -25.14 -8.41 17.74
C LYS A 196 -25.17 -7.20 18.69
N ARG A 197 -24.21 -6.29 18.55
CA ARG A 197 -24.07 -5.10 19.41
C ARG A 197 -24.64 -3.83 18.77
N LYS A 198 -25.09 -3.89 17.51
CA LYS A 198 -25.55 -2.74 16.71
C LYS A 198 -24.53 -1.59 16.69
N ARG A 199 -23.25 -1.92 16.59
CA ARG A 199 -22.14 -0.96 16.58
C ARG A 199 -21.19 -1.28 15.44
N LEU A 200 -20.76 -0.25 14.72
CA LEU A 200 -19.73 -0.38 13.69
C LEU A 200 -18.42 -0.85 14.33
N HIS A 201 -17.64 -1.65 13.59
CA HIS A 201 -16.30 -2.02 14.03
C HIS A 201 -15.43 -0.76 14.10
N ARG A 202 -14.54 -0.72 15.10
CA ARG A 202 -13.63 0.39 15.34
C ARG A 202 -12.21 -0.06 15.02
N LEU A 203 -11.52 0.73 14.22
CA LEU A 203 -10.16 0.51 13.77
C LEU A 203 -9.23 1.59 14.35
N GLU A 204 -7.97 1.25 14.49
CA GLU A 204 -6.86 2.18 14.71
C GLU A 204 -5.70 1.78 13.80
N PHE A 205 -4.83 2.73 13.45
CA PHE A 205 -3.60 2.38 12.73
C PHE A 205 -2.72 1.51 13.61
N LEU A 206 -2.00 0.56 12.99
CA LEU A 206 -0.90 -0.08 13.68
C LEU A 206 0.15 0.97 14.09
N PRO A 207 0.72 0.87 15.30
CA PRO A 207 1.80 1.76 15.73
C PRO A 207 2.98 1.65 14.75
N GLU A 208 3.64 2.76 14.44
CA GLU A 208 4.76 2.77 13.46
C GLU A 208 5.99 1.96 13.92
N SER A 209 6.06 1.67 15.22
CA SER A 209 7.07 0.77 15.80
C SER A 209 6.80 -0.70 15.49
N ASP A 210 5.57 -1.04 15.12
CA ASP A 210 5.17 -2.38 14.70
C ASP A 210 5.72 -2.66 13.30
N ASP A 211 6.35 -3.82 13.11
CA ASP A 211 6.94 -4.16 11.81
C ASP A 211 5.87 -4.37 10.73
N ALA A 212 4.66 -4.77 11.12
CA ALA A 212 3.53 -4.96 10.20
C ALA A 212 2.79 -3.64 9.88
N ALA A 213 3.19 -2.50 10.45
CA ALA A 213 2.49 -1.23 10.22
C ALA A 213 2.53 -0.79 8.75
N PHE A 214 3.64 -1.07 8.07
CA PHE A 214 3.87 -0.73 6.67
C PHE A 214 4.27 -1.99 5.89
N GLY A 215 3.58 -2.22 4.78
CA GLY A 215 3.73 -3.46 4.03
C GLY A 215 3.34 -3.32 2.56
N PHE A 216 3.42 -4.43 1.85
CA PHE A 216 3.02 -4.53 0.46
C PHE A 216 1.86 -5.51 0.31
N LEU A 217 0.88 -5.16 -0.50
CA LEU A 217 -0.28 -5.99 -0.82
C LEU A 217 -0.39 -6.20 -2.32
N ASP A 218 -0.82 -7.39 -2.73
CA ASP A 218 -1.19 -7.65 -4.11
C ASP A 218 -2.57 -7.05 -4.36
N PRO A 219 -2.75 -6.29 -5.46
CA PRO A 219 -4.06 -5.84 -5.91
C PRO A 219 -5.12 -6.93 -5.94
N ASN A 220 -4.76 -8.20 -6.16
CA ASN A 220 -5.68 -9.34 -6.12
C ASN A 220 -6.23 -9.69 -4.74
N GLU A 221 -5.60 -9.21 -3.67
CA GLU A 221 -6.09 -9.43 -2.30
C GLU A 221 -7.17 -8.42 -1.89
N VAL A 222 -7.35 -7.37 -2.70
CA VAL A 222 -8.27 -6.28 -2.40
C VAL A 222 -9.68 -6.68 -2.80
N ILE A 223 -10.55 -6.87 -1.80
CA ILE A 223 -11.95 -7.19 -2.04
C ILE A 223 -12.67 -5.97 -2.63
N ARG A 224 -12.47 -4.81 -2.01
CA ARG A 224 -13.12 -3.53 -2.36
C ARG A 224 -12.50 -2.35 -1.61
N GLY A 225 -12.92 -1.14 -1.99
CA GLY A 225 -12.65 0.06 -1.19
C GLY A 225 -13.38 0.02 0.14
N ALA A 226 -12.75 0.52 1.20
CA ALA A 226 -13.34 0.64 2.52
C ALA A 226 -13.73 2.10 2.79
N HIS A 227 -14.96 2.33 3.26
CA HIS A 227 -15.37 3.64 3.72
C HIS A 227 -15.18 3.73 5.23
N LEU A 228 -14.09 4.37 5.64
CA LEU A 228 -13.76 4.56 7.05
C LEU A 228 -14.17 5.96 7.50
N ILE A 229 -14.94 6.03 8.59
CA ILE A 229 -15.46 7.28 9.14
C ILE A 229 -14.63 7.63 10.39
N PRO A 230 -13.97 8.79 10.45
CA PRO A 230 -13.28 9.23 11.66
C PRO A 230 -14.19 9.21 12.89
N ALA A 231 -13.71 8.64 13.99
CA ALA A 231 -14.44 8.64 15.24
C ALA A 231 -14.21 9.97 15.98
N PHE A 232 -14.79 11.06 15.47
CA PHE A 232 -14.55 12.46 15.89
C PHE A 232 -14.56 12.66 17.41
N ALA A 233 -15.42 11.95 18.14
CA ALA A 233 -15.53 12.03 19.59
C ALA A 233 -14.27 11.61 20.36
N HIS A 234 -13.34 10.89 19.72
CA HIS A 234 -12.09 10.43 20.32
C HIS A 234 -10.86 11.28 19.95
N GLY A 235 -11.03 12.28 19.09
CA GLY A 235 -9.96 13.13 18.62
C GLY A 235 -8.88 12.40 17.82
N THR A 236 -7.71 13.02 17.76
CA THR A 236 -6.54 12.57 17.02
C THR A 236 -5.47 11.98 17.95
N THR A 237 -4.47 11.35 17.37
CA THR A 237 -3.22 11.02 18.06
C THR A 237 -2.43 12.30 18.35
N GLU A 238 -1.46 12.22 19.27
CA GLU A 238 -0.51 13.31 19.44
C GLU A 238 0.24 13.59 18.11
N PRO A 239 0.43 14.87 17.74
CA PRO A 239 1.16 15.22 16.53
C PRO A 239 2.60 14.72 16.56
N VAL A 240 3.06 14.11 15.48
CA VAL A 240 4.47 13.73 15.31
C VAL A 240 5.31 14.92 14.84
N ALA A 241 6.59 14.94 15.23
CA ALA A 241 7.52 16.03 14.92
C ALA A 241 8.18 15.91 13.52
N TYR A 242 7.65 15.06 12.63
CA TYR A 242 8.24 14.80 11.33
C TYR A 242 7.15 14.51 10.27
N GLN A 243 7.44 14.80 9.01
CA GLN A 243 6.55 14.48 7.89
C GLN A 243 6.78 13.02 7.46
N SER A 244 5.70 12.27 7.26
CA SER A 244 5.74 10.88 6.80
C SER A 244 4.97 10.68 5.49
N LEU A 245 5.47 9.79 4.64
CA LEU A 245 4.77 9.25 3.48
C LEU A 245 3.54 8.41 3.87
N GLY A 246 3.51 7.86 5.08
CA GLY A 246 2.38 7.11 5.62
C GLY A 246 1.17 7.96 6.06
N ARG A 247 1.23 9.28 5.85
CA ARG A 247 0.19 10.27 6.18
C ARG A 247 -0.07 11.18 4.98
N HIS A 248 -1.22 11.85 4.97
CA HIS A 248 -1.49 12.82 3.93
C HIS A 248 -0.53 14.02 4.04
N GLU A 249 -0.26 14.66 2.91
CA GLU A 249 0.61 15.83 2.87
C GLU A 249 0.07 16.92 3.82
N LYS A 250 0.93 17.37 4.74
CA LYS A 250 0.69 18.37 5.81
C LYS A 250 -0.01 17.85 7.07
N GLU A 251 -0.43 16.59 7.12
CA GLU A 251 -0.95 16.00 8.35
C GLU A 251 0.19 15.55 9.27
N MET A 252 0.12 15.97 10.54
CA MET A 252 1.06 15.57 11.58
C MET A 252 0.44 14.63 12.61
N GLU A 253 -0.87 14.36 12.50
CA GLU A 253 -1.63 13.55 13.43
C GLU A 253 -2.56 12.63 12.64
N ASP A 254 -2.91 11.48 13.23
CA ASP A 254 -3.91 10.57 12.68
C ASP A 254 -5.18 10.62 13.54
N TRP A 255 -6.34 10.28 12.97
CA TRP A 255 -7.51 10.00 13.79
C TRP A 255 -7.23 8.81 14.71
N LYS A 256 -7.52 8.96 16.01
CA LYS A 256 -7.24 7.90 16.99
C LYS A 256 -7.99 6.61 16.64
N TYR A 257 -9.24 6.76 16.20
CA TYR A 257 -10.06 5.66 15.74
C TYR A 257 -10.85 6.01 14.49
N GLN A 258 -11.20 4.98 13.72
CA GLN A 258 -12.12 5.07 12.59
C GLN A 258 -13.19 3.97 12.71
N TYR A 259 -14.41 4.26 12.29
CA TYR A 259 -15.49 3.29 12.20
C TYR A 259 -15.60 2.74 10.78
N VAL A 260 -15.72 1.42 10.67
CA VAL A 260 -15.96 0.76 9.38
C VAL A 260 -17.42 0.94 9.00
N ASN A 261 -17.68 1.61 7.88
CA ASN A 261 -18.99 1.63 7.25
C ASN A 261 -19.05 0.51 6.21
N LEU A 262 -19.91 -0.48 6.44
CA LEU A 262 -20.08 -1.67 5.61
C LEU A 262 -21.24 -1.52 4.63
#